data_AF-A0A9D5BNB5-F1
#
_entry.id   AF-A0A9D5BNB5-F1
#
_cell.length_a   1.000
_cell.length_b   1.000
_cell.length_c   1.000
_cell.angle_alpha   90.00
_cell.angle_beta   90.00
_cell.angle_gamma   90.00
#
_symmetry.space_group_name_H-M   'P 1'
#
loop_
_entity.id
_entity.type
_entity.pdbx_description
1 polymer ?
#
loop_
_entity_poly.entity_id
_entity_poly.type
_entity_poly.pdbx_seq_one_letter_code
_entity_poly.pdbx_strand_id
1 'polypeptide(L)'
;MMSADQLNSHLMELELDDDGRIKRTGNVTTATTHIITVVVGAGVLALSWAMAQLGWILGITSMFIFSSISVFTYGLMADCYRFPDPINGKRNYTYMQAVKVYLGGNMHMVCGSILYAKLAGITVGYTITSSISLAAVEKIVCVHRKGHEVDCSSSLNPYTVGFGILQMFLSQIPNFHELTWLSTIAAITSFGYVFIAIALCLSRLISGKWAPTSITGIKVGPELSLEDKVMRMCSSMGNIALACTYATVIYDIMVKKTFFSLSCEFSSIEIL
;
A
#
# COMPACT_ATOMS: atom_id res chain seq x y z
N MET A 1 -45.03 -1.19 -6.25
CA MET A 1 -44.90 0.27 -6.42
C MET A 1 -44.72 0.85 -5.03
N MET A 2 -43.47 1.08 -4.63
CA MET A 2 -43.10 1.50 -3.28
C MET A 2 -43.43 2.99 -3.14
N SER A 3 -44.23 3.38 -2.14
CA SER A 3 -44.69 4.77 -1.95
C SER A 3 -43.56 5.67 -1.44
N ALA A 4 -43.58 6.96 -1.78
CA ALA A 4 -42.55 7.93 -1.41
C ALA A 4 -42.35 8.04 0.12
N ASP A 5 -43.39 7.79 0.92
CA ASP A 5 -43.31 7.76 2.38
C ASP A 5 -42.55 6.55 2.93
N GLN A 6 -42.63 5.39 2.27
CA GLN A 6 -41.87 4.18 2.64
C GLN A 6 -40.39 4.27 2.24
N LEU A 7 -40.08 5.02 1.17
CA LEU A 7 -38.70 5.35 0.82
C LEU A 7 -38.09 6.34 1.83
N ASN A 8 -38.86 7.31 2.31
CA ASN A 8 -38.42 8.27 3.32
C ASN A 8 -38.19 7.62 4.70
N SER A 9 -39.00 6.64 5.11
CA SER A 9 -38.76 5.92 6.37
C SER A 9 -37.52 5.02 6.31
N HIS A 10 -37.26 4.35 5.18
CA HIS A 10 -36.02 3.57 4.98
C HIS A 10 -34.76 4.44 4.85
N LEU A 11 -34.89 5.67 4.31
CA LEU A 11 -33.82 6.67 4.30
C LEU A 11 -33.58 7.30 5.68
N MET A 12 -34.57 7.31 6.58
CA MET A 12 -34.41 7.78 7.97
C MET A 12 -33.77 6.75 8.90
N GLU A 13 -33.90 5.45 8.62
CA GLU A 13 -33.23 4.39 9.39
C GLU A 13 -31.72 4.26 9.03
N LEU A 14 -31.34 4.77 7.86
CA LEU A 14 -29.96 5.08 7.52
C LEU A 14 -29.64 6.45 8.15
N GLU A 15 -29.02 6.49 9.33
CA GLU A 15 -28.49 7.75 9.86
C GLU A 15 -27.67 8.44 8.75
N LEU A 16 -28.03 9.67 8.39
CA LEU A 16 -27.33 10.45 7.38
C LEU A 16 -26.22 11.25 8.09
N ASP A 17 -25.03 11.33 7.48
CA ASP A 17 -23.92 12.20 7.93
C ASP A 17 -24.26 13.68 7.62
N ASP A 18 -23.48 14.63 8.13
CA ASP A 18 -23.70 16.09 7.95
C ASP A 18 -23.77 16.54 6.47
N ASP A 19 -23.39 15.67 5.54
CA ASP A 19 -23.38 15.89 4.10
C ASP A 19 -24.56 15.22 3.34
N GLY A 20 -25.52 14.63 4.07
CA GLY A 20 -26.72 14.01 3.51
C GLY A 20 -26.48 12.65 2.84
N ARG A 21 -25.37 11.97 3.13
CA ARG A 21 -25.09 10.59 2.69
C ARG A 21 -25.17 9.63 3.87
N ILE A 22 -25.31 8.32 3.59
CA ILE A 22 -25.33 7.26 4.61
C ILE A 22 -24.10 7.41 5.52
N LYS A 23 -24.35 7.50 6.84
CA LYS A 23 -23.33 7.68 7.87
C LYS A 23 -22.34 6.53 7.82
N ARG A 24 -21.07 6.88 7.64
CA ARG A 24 -19.97 5.93 7.71
C ARG A 24 -19.79 5.49 9.17
N THR A 25 -20.06 4.22 9.48
CA THR A 25 -19.97 3.60 10.82
C THR A 25 -18.56 3.08 11.17
N GLY A 26 -17.51 3.60 10.54
CA GLY A 26 -16.13 3.19 10.83
C GLY A 26 -15.59 3.80 12.13
N ASN A 27 -15.08 2.96 13.03
CA ASN A 27 -14.35 3.40 14.23
C ASN A 27 -12.85 3.58 13.91
N VAL A 28 -12.10 4.28 14.78
CA VAL A 28 -10.64 4.48 14.68
C VAL A 28 -9.92 3.13 14.55
N THR A 29 -10.38 2.12 15.26
CA THR A 29 -9.83 0.75 15.20
C THR A 29 -9.98 0.13 13.81
N THR A 30 -11.15 0.22 13.19
CA THR A 30 -11.40 -0.27 11.84
C THR A 30 -10.54 0.47 10.81
N ALA A 31 -10.41 1.79 10.95
CA ALA A 31 -9.55 2.60 10.08
C ALA A 31 -8.07 2.23 10.23
N THR A 32 -7.58 2.05 11.46
CA THR A 32 -6.20 1.62 11.73
C THR A 32 -5.93 0.24 11.14
N THR A 33 -6.85 -0.72 11.32
CA THR A 33 -6.74 -2.06 10.74
C THR A 33 -6.69 -2.01 9.22
N HIS A 34 -7.52 -1.19 8.57
CA HIS A 34 -7.45 -1.00 7.12
C HIS A 34 -6.14 -0.39 6.66
N ILE A 35 -5.61 0.60 7.38
CA ILE A 35 -4.32 1.22 7.04
C ILE A 35 -3.18 0.21 7.18
N ILE A 36 -3.13 -0.54 8.28
CA ILE A 36 -2.13 -1.59 8.48
C ILE A 36 -2.23 -2.62 7.35
N THR A 37 -3.43 -3.06 7.00
CA THR A 37 -3.63 -4.04 5.91
C THR A 37 -3.17 -3.50 4.56
N VAL A 38 -3.39 -2.21 4.29
CA VAL A 38 -2.93 -1.54 3.05
C VAL A 38 -1.40 -1.39 3.03
N VAL A 39 -0.79 -1.08 4.17
CA VAL A 39 0.67 -0.87 4.30
C VAL A 39 1.42 -2.20 4.27
N VAL A 40 0.88 -3.25 4.89
CA VAL A 40 1.43 -4.62 4.95
C VAL A 40 1.12 -5.32 3.61
N GLY A 41 1.55 -4.73 2.49
CA GLY A 41 1.37 -5.25 1.12
C GLY A 41 2.69 -5.55 0.41
N ALA A 42 2.70 -5.46 -0.93
CA ALA A 42 3.90 -5.78 -1.73
C ALA A 42 5.09 -4.84 -1.44
N GLY A 43 4.85 -3.63 -0.92
CA GLY A 43 5.92 -2.73 -0.49
C GLY A 43 6.86 -3.39 0.53
N VAL A 44 6.31 -4.08 1.53
CA VAL A 44 7.08 -4.75 2.59
C VAL A 44 7.94 -5.90 2.06
N LEU A 45 7.50 -6.58 1.01
CA LEU A 45 8.28 -7.67 0.39
C LEU A 45 9.58 -7.13 -0.23
N ALA A 46 9.52 -5.94 -0.85
CA ALA A 46 10.67 -5.29 -1.46
C ALA A 46 11.63 -4.64 -0.44
N LEU A 47 11.19 -4.40 0.79
CA LEU A 47 12.00 -3.77 1.85
C LEU A 47 13.24 -4.58 2.20
N SER A 48 13.13 -5.91 2.27
CA SER A 48 14.28 -6.77 2.59
C SER A 48 15.41 -6.64 1.54
N TRP A 49 15.03 -6.60 0.26
CA TRP A 49 15.96 -6.37 -0.83
C TRP A 49 16.53 -4.95 -0.80
N ALA A 50 15.68 -3.94 -0.54
CA ALA A 50 16.09 -2.54 -0.42
C ALA A 50 17.13 -2.35 0.71
N MET A 51 16.87 -2.91 1.88
CA MET A 51 17.80 -2.94 3.02
C MET A 51 19.12 -3.61 2.65
N ALA A 52 19.10 -4.69 1.87
CA ALA A 52 20.33 -5.34 1.40
C ALA A 52 21.14 -4.47 0.43
N GLN A 53 20.48 -3.67 -0.42
CA GLN A 53 21.18 -2.77 -1.35
C GLN A 53 21.81 -1.56 -0.62
N LEU A 54 21.08 -0.93 0.31
CA LEU A 54 21.52 0.29 1.00
C LEU A 54 22.44 0.01 2.21
N GLY A 55 22.30 -1.15 2.83
CA GLY A 55 22.94 -1.47 4.11
C GLY A 55 22.16 -0.95 5.31
N TRP A 56 22.62 -1.31 6.50
CA TRP A 56 21.91 -1.02 7.75
C TRP A 56 21.70 0.48 8.00
N ILE A 57 22.75 1.29 7.92
CA ILE A 57 22.65 2.72 8.31
C ILE A 57 21.73 3.45 7.33
N LEU A 58 22.06 3.41 6.03
CA LEU A 58 21.28 4.13 5.02
C LEU A 58 19.85 3.57 4.89
N GLY A 59 19.69 2.25 5.04
CA GLY A 59 18.39 1.60 5.05
C GLY A 59 17.49 2.15 6.16
N ILE A 60 17.91 2.02 7.42
CA ILE A 60 17.13 2.49 8.57
C ILE A 60 16.89 4.01 8.51
N THR A 61 17.92 4.80 8.21
CA THR A 61 17.78 6.26 8.07
C THR A 61 16.77 6.62 6.99
N SER A 62 16.82 5.97 5.82
CA SER A 62 15.86 6.24 4.73
C SER A 62 14.43 5.86 5.10
N MET A 63 14.21 4.74 5.82
CA MET A 63 12.89 4.35 6.30
C MET A 63 12.29 5.38 7.24
N PHE A 64 13.07 5.91 8.20
CA PHE A 64 12.61 6.97 9.08
C PHE A 64 12.27 8.25 8.31
N ILE A 65 13.14 8.68 7.40
CA ILE A 65 12.92 9.90 6.59
C ILE A 65 11.62 9.79 5.78
N PHE A 66 11.45 8.71 5.01
CA PHE A 66 10.24 8.52 4.20
C PHE A 66 8.98 8.35 5.05
N SER A 67 9.08 7.69 6.20
CA SER A 67 7.98 7.61 7.17
C SER A 67 7.57 8.99 7.69
N SER A 68 8.52 9.83 8.12
CA SER A 68 8.25 11.19 8.58
C SER A 68 7.61 12.06 7.49
N ILE A 69 8.11 11.98 6.26
CA ILE A 69 7.52 12.67 5.10
C ILE A 69 6.08 12.21 4.87
N SER A 70 5.82 10.90 4.95
CA SER A 70 4.47 10.35 4.80
C SER A 70 3.51 10.82 5.87
N VAL A 71 3.92 10.82 7.15
CA VAL A 71 3.10 11.31 8.27
C VAL A 71 2.78 12.79 8.08
N PHE A 72 3.77 13.61 7.73
CA PHE A 72 3.58 15.03 7.47
C PHE A 72 2.61 15.27 6.31
N THR A 73 2.80 14.56 5.19
CA THR A 73 1.93 14.66 4.01
C THR A 73 0.50 14.24 4.33
N TYR A 74 0.33 13.18 5.12
CA TYR A 74 -0.97 12.70 5.57
C TYR A 74 -1.69 13.73 6.44
N GLY A 75 -0.97 14.41 7.34
CA GLY A 75 -1.51 15.50 8.15
C GLY A 75 -2.08 16.63 7.28
N LEU A 76 -1.33 17.08 6.27
CA LEU A 76 -1.79 18.09 5.32
C LEU A 76 -3.05 17.65 4.56
N MET A 77 -3.08 16.39 4.08
CA MET A 77 -4.27 15.87 3.38
C MET A 77 -5.51 15.78 4.28
N ALA A 78 -5.33 15.41 5.55
CA ALA A 78 -6.41 15.33 6.52
C ALA A 78 -6.98 16.71 6.85
N ASP A 79 -6.14 17.76 6.88
CA ASP A 79 -6.61 19.13 7.09
C ASP A 79 -7.32 19.70 5.85
N CYS A 80 -6.85 19.38 4.63
CA CYS A 80 -7.52 19.76 3.39
C CYS A 80 -8.83 19.00 3.10
N TYR A 81 -9.24 18.10 3.99
CA TYR A 81 -10.41 17.26 3.81
C TYR A 81 -11.74 18.02 3.84
N ARG A 82 -11.82 19.09 4.64
CA ARG A 82 -12.99 19.98 4.76
C ARG A 82 -12.61 21.42 4.39
N PHE A 83 -13.54 22.17 3.81
CA PHE A 83 -13.37 23.59 3.46
C PHE A 83 -14.70 24.35 3.66
N PRO A 84 -14.76 25.59 4.20
CA PRO A 84 -13.67 26.52 4.49
C PRO A 84 -12.94 26.30 5.82
N ASP A 85 -13.59 25.64 6.79
CA ASP A 85 -12.97 25.25 8.05
C ASP A 85 -12.68 23.75 8.10
N PRO A 86 -11.58 23.32 8.73
CA PRO A 86 -11.25 21.90 8.79
C PRO A 86 -12.16 21.12 9.77
N ILE A 87 -12.98 21.82 10.57
CA ILE A 87 -13.97 21.24 11.49
C ILE A 87 -15.39 21.35 10.92
N ASN A 88 -15.82 22.55 10.50
CA ASN A 88 -17.20 22.83 10.07
C ASN A 88 -17.38 22.92 8.53
N GLY A 89 -16.30 22.76 7.77
CA GLY A 89 -16.34 22.89 6.31
C GLY A 89 -17.01 21.70 5.61
N LYS A 90 -17.47 21.96 4.38
CA LYS A 90 -18.00 20.94 3.47
C LYS A 90 -16.91 19.91 3.14
N ARG A 91 -17.27 18.63 3.19
CA ARG A 91 -16.40 17.48 2.92
C ARG A 91 -16.01 17.42 1.43
N ASN A 92 -14.72 17.29 1.15
CA ASN A 92 -14.21 16.97 -0.18
C ASN A 92 -14.03 15.44 -0.28
N TYR A 93 -14.74 14.81 -1.21
CA TYR A 93 -14.74 13.34 -1.32
C TYR A 93 -13.58 12.81 -2.15
N THR A 94 -12.98 13.65 -3.00
CA THR A 94 -11.85 13.27 -3.84
C THR A 94 -10.72 14.27 -3.70
N TYR A 95 -9.50 13.79 -3.87
CA TYR A 95 -8.30 14.65 -3.88
C TYR A 95 -8.42 15.78 -4.92
N MET A 96 -8.93 15.50 -6.12
CA MET A 96 -9.14 16.51 -7.16
C MET A 96 -10.15 17.59 -6.75
N GLN A 97 -11.20 17.22 -6.00
CA GLN A 97 -12.15 18.20 -5.45
C GLN A 97 -11.48 19.08 -4.40
N ALA A 98 -10.68 18.51 -3.50
CA ALA A 98 -9.92 19.27 -2.52
C ALA A 98 -8.96 20.27 -3.20
N VAL A 99 -8.18 19.82 -4.18
CA VAL A 99 -7.27 20.70 -4.93
C VAL A 99 -8.03 21.81 -5.65
N LYS A 100 -9.20 21.51 -6.24
CA LYS A 100 -10.00 22.51 -6.95
C LYS A 100 -10.50 23.61 -6.00
N VAL A 101 -10.92 23.25 -4.80
CA VAL A 101 -11.45 24.20 -3.81
C VAL A 101 -10.35 25.04 -3.16
N TYR A 102 -9.19 24.44 -2.88
CA TYR A 102 -8.07 25.13 -2.21
C TYR A 102 -7.16 25.93 -3.15
N LEU A 103 -6.77 25.37 -4.31
CA LEU A 103 -5.83 26.03 -5.24
C LEU A 103 -6.54 26.75 -6.38
N GLY A 104 -7.80 26.41 -6.68
CA GLY A 104 -8.52 26.97 -7.82
C GLY A 104 -7.88 26.64 -9.18
N GLY A 105 -8.44 27.21 -10.24
CA GLY A 105 -7.90 27.12 -11.61
C GLY A 105 -7.75 25.69 -12.15
N ASN A 106 -6.76 25.47 -13.03
CA ASN A 106 -6.48 24.19 -13.68
C ASN A 106 -5.57 23.24 -12.89
N MET A 107 -5.14 23.61 -11.67
CA MET A 107 -4.20 22.80 -10.88
C MET A 107 -4.76 21.42 -10.50
N HIS A 108 -6.08 21.31 -10.34
CA HIS A 108 -6.74 20.03 -10.08
C HIS A 108 -6.57 19.01 -11.21
N MET A 109 -6.38 19.46 -12.47
CA MET A 109 -6.11 18.55 -13.59
C MET A 109 -4.66 18.05 -13.57
N VAL A 110 -3.70 18.92 -13.25
CA VAL A 110 -2.27 18.55 -13.15
C VAL A 110 -2.03 17.64 -11.94
N CYS A 111 -2.55 17.99 -10.77
CA CYS A 111 -2.46 17.14 -9.58
C CYS A 111 -3.23 15.82 -9.79
N GLY A 112 -4.37 15.87 -10.48
CA GLY A 112 -5.12 14.69 -10.89
C GLY A 112 -4.32 13.77 -11.80
N SER A 113 -3.65 14.30 -12.83
CA SER A 113 -2.85 13.48 -13.75
C SER A 113 -1.66 12.82 -13.05
N ILE A 114 -0.99 13.52 -12.13
CA ILE A 114 0.10 12.95 -11.31
C ILE A 114 -0.44 11.81 -10.43
N LEU A 115 -1.59 12.02 -9.79
CA LEU A 115 -2.23 10.98 -8.97
C LEU A 115 -2.58 9.74 -9.81
N TYR A 116 -3.18 9.91 -10.98
CA TYR A 116 -3.51 8.78 -11.86
C TYR A 116 -2.27 8.07 -12.39
N ALA A 117 -1.23 8.80 -12.76
CA ALA A 117 0.05 8.21 -13.18
C ALA A 117 0.66 7.35 -12.05
N LYS A 118 0.62 7.85 -10.81
CA LYS A 118 1.06 7.10 -9.63
C LYS A 118 0.25 5.82 -9.44
N LEU A 119 -1.09 5.89 -9.49
CA LEU A 119 -1.95 4.72 -9.35
C LEU A 119 -1.73 3.69 -10.47
N ALA A 120 -1.55 4.15 -11.72
CA ALA A 120 -1.23 3.27 -12.84
C ALA A 120 0.11 2.55 -12.63
N GLY A 121 1.15 3.26 -12.17
CA GLY A 121 2.45 2.67 -11.85
C GLY A 121 2.36 1.59 -10.76
N ILE A 122 1.56 1.84 -9.70
CA ILE A 122 1.29 0.87 -8.64
C ILE A 122 0.62 -0.38 -9.22
N THR A 123 -0.43 -0.22 -10.03
CA THR A 123 -1.14 -1.35 -10.65
C THR A 123 -0.21 -2.19 -11.51
N VAL A 124 0.61 -1.56 -12.36
CA VAL A 124 1.61 -2.27 -13.19
C VAL A 124 2.62 -3.03 -12.33
N GLY A 125 3.13 -2.39 -11.27
CA GLY A 125 4.06 -3.02 -10.34
C GLY A 125 3.49 -4.26 -9.66
N TYR A 126 2.22 -4.20 -9.21
CA TYR A 126 1.51 -5.34 -8.66
C TYR A 126 1.32 -6.45 -9.70
N THR A 127 0.97 -6.11 -10.94
CA THR A 127 0.80 -7.10 -12.02
C THR A 127 2.09 -7.86 -12.30
N ILE A 128 3.22 -7.15 -12.41
CA ILE A 128 4.53 -7.77 -12.62
C ILE A 128 4.91 -8.65 -11.43
N THR A 129 4.75 -8.15 -10.20
CA THR A 129 5.11 -8.88 -8.98
C THR A 129 4.30 -10.16 -8.81
N SER A 130 2.98 -10.10 -9.04
CA SER A 130 2.10 -11.28 -9.04
C SER A 130 2.52 -12.30 -10.08
N SER A 131 2.89 -11.84 -11.27
CA SER A 131 3.31 -12.71 -12.38
C SER A 131 4.63 -13.43 -12.06
N ILE A 132 5.60 -12.73 -11.48
CA ILE A 132 6.87 -13.34 -11.04
C ILE A 132 6.60 -14.38 -9.95
N SER A 133 5.68 -14.09 -9.04
CA SER A 133 5.31 -15.00 -7.95
C SER A 133 4.65 -16.28 -8.48
N LEU A 134 3.73 -16.18 -9.44
CA LEU A 134 3.11 -17.34 -10.09
C LEU A 134 4.12 -18.18 -10.88
N ALA A 135 5.01 -17.53 -11.64
CA ALA A 135 6.08 -18.23 -12.35
C ALA A 135 7.02 -18.98 -11.39
N ALA A 136 7.32 -18.40 -10.23
CA ALA A 136 8.11 -19.06 -9.19
C ALA A 136 7.39 -20.29 -8.60
N VAL A 137 6.08 -20.20 -8.36
CA VAL A 137 5.27 -21.35 -7.90
C VAL A 137 5.26 -22.47 -8.93
N GLU A 138 5.02 -22.15 -10.21
CA GLU A 138 5.05 -23.15 -11.29
C GLU A 138 6.42 -23.84 -11.36
N LYS A 139 7.50 -23.07 -11.24
CA LYS A 139 8.86 -23.63 -11.21
C LYS A 139 9.06 -24.60 -10.06
N ILE A 140 8.61 -24.25 -8.84
CA ILE A 140 8.69 -25.14 -7.66
C ILE A 140 7.90 -26.43 -7.89
N VAL A 141 6.67 -26.32 -8.41
CA VAL A 141 5.81 -27.47 -8.70
C VAL A 141 6.44 -28.37 -9.79
N CYS A 142 7.02 -27.77 -10.82
CA CYS A 142 7.69 -28.48 -11.91
C CYS A 142 8.91 -29.26 -11.39
N VAL A 143 9.77 -28.61 -10.62
CA VAL A 143 10.97 -29.22 -10.02
C VAL A 143 10.60 -30.33 -9.04
N HIS A 144 9.55 -30.15 -8.24
CA HIS A 144 9.06 -31.18 -7.31
C HIS A 144 8.52 -32.40 -8.06
N ARG A 145 7.81 -32.21 -9.18
CA ARG A 145 7.17 -33.31 -9.92
C ARG A 145 8.13 -34.05 -10.85
N LYS A 146 9.02 -33.33 -11.52
CA LYS A 146 9.85 -33.89 -12.61
C LYS A 146 11.32 -34.07 -12.24
N GLY A 147 11.75 -33.66 -11.05
CA GLY A 147 13.14 -33.73 -10.60
C GLY A 147 13.96 -32.49 -10.97
N HIS A 148 15.17 -32.37 -10.41
CA HIS A 148 16.06 -31.21 -10.62
C HIS A 148 16.74 -31.17 -12.00
N GLU A 149 16.61 -32.23 -12.80
CA GLU A 149 17.36 -32.39 -14.07
C GLU A 149 16.64 -31.84 -15.31
N VAL A 150 15.42 -31.32 -15.16
CA VAL A 150 14.63 -30.79 -16.28
C VAL A 150 14.53 -29.27 -16.23
N ASP A 151 14.66 -28.67 -17.42
CA ASP A 151 14.49 -27.23 -17.58
C ASP A 151 13.02 -26.84 -17.36
N CYS A 152 12.75 -26.22 -16.20
CA CYS A 152 11.45 -25.69 -15.80
C CYS A 152 11.41 -24.16 -16.01
N SER A 153 11.81 -23.70 -17.20
CA SER A 153 11.70 -22.31 -17.59
C SER A 153 10.24 -21.95 -17.90
N SER A 154 9.71 -20.97 -17.15
CA SER A 154 8.36 -20.45 -17.33
C SER A 154 8.42 -19.02 -17.87
N SER A 155 7.68 -18.76 -18.95
CA SER A 155 7.57 -17.40 -19.50
C SER A 155 6.68 -16.51 -18.61
N LEU A 156 7.07 -15.26 -18.39
CA LEU A 156 6.34 -14.32 -17.53
C LEU A 156 5.10 -13.71 -18.22
N ASN A 157 5.15 -13.60 -19.55
CA ASN A 157 4.13 -12.98 -20.39
C ASN A 157 2.70 -13.51 -20.17
N PRO A 158 2.44 -14.84 -20.16
CA PRO A 158 1.08 -15.36 -19.95
C PRO A 158 0.51 -14.98 -18.58
N TYR A 159 1.34 -14.98 -17.54
CA TYR A 159 0.92 -14.59 -16.19
C TYR A 159 0.58 -13.11 -16.08
N THR A 160 1.37 -12.26 -16.76
CA THR A 160 1.15 -10.81 -16.79
C THR A 160 -0.17 -10.47 -17.49
N VAL A 161 -0.43 -11.07 -18.65
CA VAL A 161 -1.68 -10.89 -19.38
C VAL A 161 -2.87 -11.43 -18.59
N GLY A 162 -2.75 -12.63 -18.01
CA GLY A 162 -3.80 -13.24 -17.20
C GLY A 162 -4.19 -12.40 -15.99
N PHE A 163 -3.21 -11.89 -15.24
CA PHE A 163 -3.48 -11.04 -14.08
C PHE A 163 -4.05 -9.67 -14.48
N GLY A 164 -3.62 -9.10 -15.60
CA GLY A 164 -4.19 -7.86 -16.15
C GLY A 164 -5.67 -8.02 -16.54
N ILE A 165 -6.04 -9.14 -17.16
CA ILE A 165 -7.44 -9.46 -17.48
C ILE A 165 -8.26 -9.60 -16.19
N LEU A 166 -7.73 -10.30 -15.18
CA LEU A 166 -8.38 -10.43 -13.87
C LEU A 166 -8.62 -9.06 -13.21
N GLN A 167 -7.63 -8.16 -13.25
CA GLN A 167 -7.77 -6.80 -12.74
C GLN A 167 -8.88 -6.02 -13.48
N MET A 168 -8.99 -6.17 -14.80
CA MET A 168 -10.05 -5.53 -15.58
C MET A 168 -11.43 -6.02 -15.15
N PHE A 169 -11.60 -7.33 -14.92
CA PHE A 169 -12.86 -7.88 -14.41
C PHE A 169 -13.18 -7.40 -12.99
N LEU A 170 -12.20 -7.42 -12.09
CA LEU A 170 -12.39 -6.94 -10.71
C LEU A 170 -12.74 -5.44 -10.66
N SER A 171 -12.18 -4.63 -11.57
CA SER A 171 -12.52 -3.21 -11.70
C SER A 171 -13.98 -2.95 -12.11
N GLN A 172 -14.69 -3.95 -12.65
CA GLN A 172 -16.11 -3.81 -13.00
C GLN A 172 -17.05 -4.06 -11.82
N ILE A 173 -16.54 -4.47 -10.66
CA ILE A 173 -17.35 -4.73 -9.46
C ILE A 173 -17.44 -3.42 -8.64
N PRO A 174 -18.57 -2.71 -8.66
CA PRO A 174 -18.66 -1.38 -8.03
C PRO A 174 -18.97 -1.44 -6.53
N ASN A 175 -19.26 -2.62 -5.98
CA ASN A 175 -19.84 -2.77 -4.65
C ASN A 175 -18.79 -3.25 -3.64
N PHE A 176 -18.46 -2.40 -2.67
CA PHE A 176 -17.44 -2.68 -1.65
C PHE A 176 -17.76 -3.92 -0.80
N HIS A 177 -19.05 -4.24 -0.61
CA HIS A 177 -19.46 -5.43 0.13
C HIS A 177 -18.95 -6.72 -0.52
N GLU A 178 -19.02 -6.80 -1.85
CA GLU A 178 -18.55 -7.93 -2.68
C GLU A 178 -17.02 -8.03 -2.74
N LEU A 179 -16.29 -6.99 -2.32
CA LEU A 179 -14.83 -6.97 -2.26
C LEU A 179 -14.28 -7.24 -0.85
N THR A 180 -15.14 -7.29 0.15
CA THR A 180 -14.75 -7.55 1.55
C THR A 180 -14.03 -8.89 1.68
N TRP A 181 -14.45 -9.92 0.94
CA TRP A 181 -13.79 -11.23 0.98
C TRP A 181 -12.34 -11.17 0.44
N LEU A 182 -12.09 -10.37 -0.60
CA LEU A 182 -10.75 -10.16 -1.15
C LEU A 182 -9.86 -9.44 -0.14
N SER A 183 -10.39 -8.41 0.52
CA SER A 183 -9.65 -7.70 1.58
C SER A 183 -9.32 -8.62 2.77
N THR A 184 -10.21 -9.54 3.13
CA THR A 184 -9.97 -10.53 4.19
C THR A 184 -8.85 -11.50 3.82
N ILE A 185 -8.84 -12.02 2.59
CA ILE A 185 -7.75 -12.88 2.11
C ILE A 185 -6.43 -12.11 2.05
N ALA A 186 -6.45 -10.86 1.59
CA ALA A 186 -5.28 -10.01 1.60
C ALA A 186 -4.73 -9.86 3.02
N ALA A 187 -5.58 -9.58 4.01
CA ALA A 187 -5.15 -9.50 5.42
C ALA A 187 -4.54 -10.83 5.94
N ILE A 188 -5.17 -11.97 5.65
CA ILE A 188 -4.65 -13.29 6.07
C ILE A 188 -3.28 -13.56 5.44
N THR A 189 -3.14 -13.32 4.14
CA THR A 189 -1.86 -13.52 3.44
C THR A 189 -0.78 -12.55 3.95
N SER A 190 -1.17 -11.33 4.34
CA SER A 190 -0.31 -10.34 4.97
C SER A 190 0.32 -10.84 6.27
N PHE A 191 -0.49 -11.36 7.19
CA PHE A 191 0.04 -11.98 8.41
C PHE A 191 0.86 -13.24 8.09
N GLY A 192 0.41 -14.04 7.13
CA GLY A 192 1.08 -15.27 6.71
C GLY A 192 2.53 -15.02 6.29
N TYR A 193 2.79 -14.05 5.42
CA TYR A 193 4.17 -13.79 4.98
C TYR A 193 5.05 -13.22 6.10
N VAL A 194 4.49 -12.43 7.03
CA VAL A 194 5.24 -11.91 8.18
C VAL A 194 5.69 -13.06 9.09
N PHE A 195 4.80 -14.00 9.40
CA PHE A 195 5.14 -15.18 10.20
C PHE A 195 6.19 -16.05 9.51
N ILE A 196 6.06 -16.28 8.20
CA ILE A 196 7.05 -17.03 7.42
C ILE A 196 8.41 -16.32 7.44
N ALA A 197 8.44 -14.99 7.26
CA ALA A 197 9.66 -14.20 7.31
C ALA A 197 10.34 -14.30 8.69
N ILE A 198 9.58 -14.14 9.78
CA ILE A 198 10.11 -14.28 11.15
C ILE A 198 10.65 -15.69 11.38
N ALA A 199 9.90 -16.73 10.98
CA ALA A 199 10.31 -18.12 11.15
C ALA A 199 11.62 -18.44 10.39
N LEU A 200 11.75 -17.96 9.14
CA LEU A 200 12.97 -18.13 8.35
C LEU A 200 14.16 -17.38 8.94
N CYS A 201 13.95 -16.14 9.42
CA CYS A 201 14.98 -15.36 10.11
C CYS A 201 15.45 -16.06 11.39
N LEU A 202 14.51 -16.53 12.23
CA LEU A 202 14.82 -17.22 13.48
C LEU A 202 15.54 -18.56 13.22
N SER A 203 15.09 -19.32 12.22
CA SER A 203 15.75 -20.56 11.80
C SER A 203 17.21 -20.34 11.41
N ARG A 204 17.51 -19.25 10.68
CA ARG A 204 18.89 -18.89 10.30
C ARG A 204 19.76 -18.51 11.50
N LEU A 205 19.20 -17.79 12.47
CA LEU A 205 19.89 -17.41 13.71
C LEU A 205 20.25 -18.64 14.55
N ILE A 206 19.29 -19.54 14.78
CA ILE A 206 19.50 -20.76 15.58
C ILE A 206 20.49 -21.72 14.88
N SER A 207 20.44 -21.80 13.54
CA SER A 207 21.32 -22.69 12.77
C SER A 207 22.80 -22.26 12.73
N GLY A 208 23.16 -21.11 13.29
CA GLY A 208 24.54 -20.60 13.22
C GLY A 208 24.97 -20.12 11.82
N LYS A 209 24.05 -20.06 10.85
CA LYS A 209 24.33 -19.76 9.43
C LYS A 209 24.05 -18.29 9.11
N TRP A 210 24.53 -17.36 9.94
CA TRP A 210 24.38 -15.93 9.67
C TRP A 210 25.50 -15.44 8.73
N ALA A 211 25.10 -14.72 7.68
CA ALA A 211 26.05 -13.94 6.89
C ALA A 211 26.32 -12.62 7.62
N PRO A 212 27.56 -12.07 7.54
CA PRO A 212 27.85 -10.75 8.08
C PRO A 212 26.92 -9.71 7.46
N THR A 213 26.28 -8.89 8.29
CA THR A 213 25.43 -7.79 7.85
C THR A 213 26.30 -6.69 7.25
N SER A 214 25.80 -6.05 6.19
CA SER A 214 26.52 -4.93 5.56
C SER A 214 26.06 -3.60 6.14
N ILE A 215 27.03 -2.79 6.59
CA ILE A 215 26.80 -1.43 7.08
C ILE A 215 26.52 -0.48 5.90
N THR A 216 27.25 -0.65 4.79
CA THR A 216 27.25 0.26 3.62
C THR A 216 26.60 -0.34 2.37
N GLY A 217 25.90 -1.47 2.55
CA GLY A 217 25.15 -2.14 1.48
C GLY A 217 26.03 -2.98 0.57
N ILE A 218 25.60 -3.11 -0.68
CA ILE A 218 26.34 -3.86 -1.71
C ILE A 218 27.71 -3.22 -2.00
N LYS A 219 28.74 -4.06 -2.12
CA LYS A 219 30.10 -3.63 -2.47
C LYS A 219 30.29 -3.68 -3.98
N VAL A 220 31.03 -2.71 -4.52
CA VAL A 220 31.48 -2.73 -5.92
C VAL A 220 32.49 -3.87 -6.06
N GLY A 221 32.33 -4.70 -7.07
CA GLY A 221 33.14 -5.89 -7.30
C GLY A 221 33.31 -6.15 -8.80
N PRO A 222 34.06 -7.19 -9.19
CA PRO A 222 34.29 -7.50 -10.61
C PRO A 222 33.00 -7.76 -11.40
N GLU A 223 31.91 -8.13 -10.73
CA GLU A 223 30.59 -8.34 -11.34
C GLU A 223 29.61 -7.16 -11.18
N LEU A 224 29.99 -6.08 -10.48
CA LEU A 224 29.09 -4.99 -10.16
C LEU A 224 29.76 -3.63 -10.34
N SER A 225 29.34 -2.88 -11.36
CA SER A 225 29.85 -1.54 -11.64
C SER A 225 29.39 -0.50 -10.61
N LEU A 226 30.06 0.65 -10.57
CA LEU A 226 29.63 1.77 -9.73
C LEU A 226 28.24 2.29 -10.16
N GLU A 227 27.96 2.30 -11.46
CA GLU A 227 26.69 2.77 -12.02
C GLU A 227 25.54 1.86 -11.59
N ASP A 228 25.72 0.55 -11.67
CA ASP A 228 24.74 -0.44 -11.20
C ASP A 228 24.45 -0.29 -9.71
N LYS A 229 25.49 0.00 -8.92
CA LYS A 229 25.33 0.26 -7.49
C LYS A 229 24.46 1.49 -7.25
N VAL A 230 24.72 2.60 -7.91
CA VAL A 230 23.93 3.83 -7.76
C VAL A 230 22.48 3.60 -8.18
N MET A 231 22.26 2.93 -9.30
CA MET A 231 20.91 2.64 -9.80
C MET A 231 20.13 1.76 -8.83
N ARG A 232 20.77 0.73 -8.25
CA ARG A 232 20.15 -0.14 -7.23
C ARG A 232 19.86 0.62 -5.93
N MET A 233 20.71 1.55 -5.52
CA MET A 233 20.44 2.41 -4.36
C MET A 233 19.25 3.34 -4.62
N CYS A 234 19.17 3.99 -5.78
CA CYS A 234 18.03 4.81 -6.17
C CYS A 234 16.73 3.99 -6.24
N SER A 235 16.79 2.80 -6.84
CA SER A 235 15.65 1.87 -6.91
C SER A 235 15.20 1.43 -5.53
N SER A 236 16.16 1.17 -4.63
CA SER A 236 15.89 0.82 -3.24
C SER A 236 15.19 1.95 -2.48
N MET A 237 15.64 3.20 -2.64
CA MET A 237 14.96 4.36 -2.07
C MET A 237 13.53 4.51 -2.61
N GLY A 238 13.33 4.27 -3.91
CA GLY A 238 12.01 4.24 -4.53
C GLY A 238 11.08 3.18 -3.94
N ASN A 239 11.61 1.97 -3.69
CA ASN A 239 10.85 0.89 -3.05
C ASN A 239 10.44 1.25 -1.61
N ILE A 240 11.32 1.90 -0.84
CA ILE A 240 11.01 2.37 0.52
C ILE A 240 9.96 3.47 0.47
N ALA A 241 10.11 4.46 -0.43
CA ALA A 241 9.14 5.53 -0.61
C ALA A 241 7.75 4.99 -0.96
N LEU A 242 7.69 3.99 -1.87
CA LEU A 242 6.45 3.34 -2.25
C LEU A 242 5.78 2.62 -1.07
N ALA A 243 6.56 1.90 -0.25
CA ALA A 243 6.05 1.23 0.93
C ALA A 243 5.50 2.20 1.98
N CYS A 244 6.10 3.40 2.10
CA CYS A 244 5.62 4.44 3.00
C CYS A 244 4.41 5.22 2.44
N THR A 245 3.98 5.00 1.19
CA THR A 245 2.94 5.83 0.56
C THR A 245 1.54 5.21 0.66
N TYR A 246 0.80 5.53 1.72
CA TYR A 246 -0.62 5.14 1.92
C TYR A 246 -1.60 6.32 1.79
N ALA A 247 -1.11 7.55 1.68
CA ALA A 247 -1.92 8.77 1.68
C ALA A 247 -2.97 8.84 0.54
N THR A 248 -2.82 8.09 -0.55
CA THR A 248 -3.82 8.14 -1.64
C THR A 248 -5.12 7.43 -1.35
N VAL A 249 -5.14 6.48 -0.42
CA VAL A 249 -6.35 5.72 -0.03
C VAL A 249 -7.16 6.48 1.04
N ILE A 250 -6.62 7.61 1.53
CA ILE A 250 -7.18 8.38 2.63
C ILE A 250 -8.57 8.96 2.33
N TYR A 251 -8.79 9.50 1.13
CA TYR A 251 -10.06 10.13 0.77
C TYR A 251 -11.21 9.12 0.71
N ASP A 252 -10.88 7.87 0.36
CA ASP A 252 -11.82 6.75 0.31
C ASP A 252 -12.14 6.21 1.70
N ILE A 253 -11.15 6.16 2.61
CA ILE A 253 -11.28 5.58 3.96
C ILE A 253 -11.77 6.57 5.03
N MET A 254 -11.51 7.87 4.89
CA MET A 254 -11.72 8.83 5.98
C MET A 254 -13.17 8.91 6.45
N VAL A 255 -13.42 8.60 7.72
CA VAL A 255 -14.75 8.67 8.37
C VAL A 255 -14.87 9.93 9.24
N LYS A 256 -13.89 10.24 10.11
CA LYS A 256 -13.85 11.44 10.99
C LYS A 256 -12.42 11.87 11.36
N LYS A 257 -12.23 13.17 11.65
CA LYS A 257 -10.98 13.80 12.12
C LYS A 257 -10.43 13.25 13.45
N THR A 258 -11.26 12.53 14.22
CA THR A 258 -10.91 11.94 15.53
C THR A 258 -9.76 10.92 15.46
N PHE A 259 -9.47 10.40 14.26
CA PHE A 259 -8.37 9.47 14.00
C PHE A 259 -6.97 10.05 14.33
N PHE A 260 -6.77 11.37 14.19
CA PHE A 260 -5.42 11.96 14.25
C PHE A 260 -4.89 12.18 15.67
N SER A 261 -5.77 12.37 16.67
CA SER A 261 -5.32 12.49 18.07
C SER A 261 -4.67 11.20 18.55
N LEU A 262 -5.22 10.04 18.16
CA LEU A 262 -4.77 8.73 18.63
C LEU A 262 -3.45 8.27 17.97
N SER A 263 -3.23 8.57 16.69
CA SER A 263 -1.96 8.24 16.01
C SER A 263 -0.79 9.12 16.49
N CYS A 264 -1.06 10.37 16.90
CA CYS A 264 -0.07 11.22 17.56
C CYS A 264 0.30 10.66 18.95
N GLU A 265 -0.67 10.08 19.65
CA GLU A 265 -0.46 9.39 20.93
C GLU A 265 0.31 8.08 20.77
N PHE A 266 0.05 7.28 19.72
CA PHE A 266 0.80 6.06 19.44
C PHE A 266 2.27 6.35 19.08
N SER A 267 2.52 7.42 18.30
CA SER A 267 3.88 7.88 18.02
C SER A 267 4.58 8.47 19.25
N SER A 268 3.84 8.89 20.28
CA SER A 268 4.42 9.32 21.56
C SER A 268 4.71 8.15 22.50
N ILE A 269 4.02 7.01 22.33
CA ILE A 269 4.22 5.79 23.12
C ILE A 269 5.41 4.94 22.61
N GLU A 270 5.79 5.03 21.33
CA GLU A 270 7.03 4.41 20.81
C GLU A 270 8.31 5.27 20.99
N ILE A 271 8.19 6.46 21.60
CA ILE A 271 9.33 7.35 21.93
C ILE A 271 9.70 7.28 23.43
N LEU A 272 9.12 6.34 24.20
CA LEU A 272 9.47 6.10 25.61
C LEU A 272 9.97 4.67 25.86
#